data_AF-A0A956VMB6-F1
#
_entry.id   AF-A0A956VMB6-F1
#
_cell.length_a   1.000
_cell.length_b   1.000
_cell.length_c   1.000
_cell.angle_alpha   90.00
_cell.angle_beta   90.00
_cell.angle_gamma   90.00
#
_symmetry.space_group_name_H-M   'P 1'
#
loop_
_entity.id
_entity.type
_entity.pdbx_description
1 polymer ?
#
loop_
_entity_poly.entity_id
_entity_poly.type
_entity_poly.pdbx_seq_one_letter_code
_entity_poly.pdbx_strand_id
1 'polypeptide(L)' 'HLRERDFYVETKAGERDARLPGVAWRLDGGRGKVLAPAASLSADAEALLAELGYDAGAVSQLRDAGVVG' A
#
# COMPACT_ATOMS: atom_id res chain seq x y z
N HIS A 1 -1.89 2.44 -28.26
CA HIS A 1 -2.51 3.72 -27.86
C HIS A 1 -2.83 3.84 -26.37
N LEU A 2 -3.65 2.98 -25.74
CA LEU A 2 -4.02 3.17 -24.31
C LEU A 2 -2.85 2.93 -23.32
N ARG A 3 -1.97 1.95 -23.59
CA ARG A 3 -0.75 1.73 -22.78
C ARG A 3 0.28 2.85 -22.92
N GLU A 4 0.42 3.44 -24.11
CA GLU A 4 1.39 4.52 -24.40
C GLU A 4 1.10 5.81 -23.60
N ARG A 5 -0.14 5.95 -23.12
CA ARG A 5 -0.60 7.05 -22.29
C ARG A 5 -0.67 6.69 -20.80
N ASP A 6 -0.01 5.62 -20.36
CA ASP A 6 0.01 5.17 -18.95
C ASP A 6 -1.40 5.11 -18.35
N PHE A 7 -2.41 4.89 -19.20
CA PHE A 7 -3.81 4.85 -18.80
C PHE A 7 -4.10 3.62 -17.95
N TYR A 8 -3.24 2.61 -18.07
CA TYR A 8 -3.17 1.45 -17.21
C TYR A 8 -1.75 1.29 -16.69
N VAL A 9 -1.66 0.91 -15.43
CA VAL A 9 -0.42 0.54 -14.76
C VAL A 9 -0.47 -0.93 -14.37
N GLU A 10 0.68 -1.57 -14.40
CA GLU A 10 0.87 -2.94 -13.94
C GLU A 10 1.49 -2.91 -12.54
N THR A 11 0.94 -3.70 -11.63
CA THR A 11 1.41 -3.81 -10.24
C THR A 11 1.12 -5.20 -9.70
N LYS A 12 1.47 -5.44 -8.44
CA LYS A 12 1.09 -6.64 -7.70
C LYS A 12 -0.06 -6.35 -6.74
N ALA A 13 -0.95 -7.31 -6.58
CA ALA A 13 -1.94 -7.38 -5.51
C ALA A 13 -1.69 -8.70 -4.73
N GLY A 14 -0.92 -8.62 -3.64
CA GLY A 14 -0.28 -9.79 -3.06
C GLY A 14 0.69 -10.45 -4.05
N GLU A 15 0.55 -11.75 -4.28
CA GLU A 15 1.42 -12.48 -5.22
C GLU A 15 0.95 -12.37 -6.69
N ARG A 16 -0.25 -11.84 -6.93
CA ARG A 16 -0.88 -11.82 -8.26
C ARG A 16 -0.54 -10.55 -9.02
N ASP A 17 -0.35 -10.69 -10.34
CA ASP A 17 -0.28 -9.54 -11.23
C ASP A 17 -1.65 -8.86 -11.33
N ALA A 18 -1.64 -7.53 -11.31
CA ALA A 18 -2.81 -6.70 -11.38
C ALA A 18 -2.59 -5.58 -12.40
N ARG A 19 -3.66 -5.28 -13.15
CA ARG A 19 -3.71 -4.15 -14.08
C ARG A 19 -4.76 -3.17 -13.58
N LEU A 20 -4.32 -1.98 -13.22
CA LEU A 20 -5.17 -0.93 -12.65
C LEU A 20 -5.20 0.28 -13.58
N PRO A 21 -6.26 1.12 -13.52
CA PRO A 21 -6.20 2.45 -14.10
C PRO A 21 -5.01 3.23 -13.53
N GLY A 22 -4.29 3.93 -14.39
CA GLY A 22 -3.28 4.89 -13.96
C GLY A 22 -3.92 6.14 -13.36
N VAL A 23 -3.10 7.08 -12.89
CA VAL A 23 -3.60 8.39 -12.44
C VAL A 23 -4.32 9.10 -13.60
N ALA A 24 -5.55 9.55 -13.33
CA ALA A 24 -6.43 10.11 -14.37
C ALA A 24 -5.94 11.46 -14.91
N TRP A 25 -5.19 12.21 -14.10
CA TRP A 25 -4.62 13.51 -14.43
C TRP A 25 -3.09 13.41 -14.56
N ARG A 26 -2.51 14.35 -15.29
CA ARG A 26 -1.06 14.42 -15.51
C ARG A 26 -0.52 15.76 -15.05
N LEU A 27 0.66 15.73 -14.47
CA LEU A 27 1.49 16.91 -14.25
C LEU A 27 2.34 17.13 -15.50
N ASP A 28 2.61 18.38 -15.85
CA ASP A 28 3.46 18.69 -17.00
C ASP A 28 4.85 18.07 -16.82
N GLY A 29 5.28 17.29 -17.81
CA GLY A 29 6.54 16.54 -17.79
C GLY A 29 6.56 15.32 -16.84
N GLY A 30 5.51 15.11 -16.03
CA GLY A 30 5.43 14.01 -15.06
C GLY A 30 4.59 12.84 -15.56
N ARG A 31 5.04 11.62 -15.23
CA ARG A 31 4.22 10.40 -15.32
C ARG A 31 3.92 9.90 -13.91
N GLY A 32 2.67 9.55 -13.64
CA GLY A 32 2.33 8.86 -12.41
C GLY A 32 3.05 7.52 -12.35
N LYS A 33 3.55 7.15 -11.18
CA LYS A 33 4.23 5.88 -10.94
C LYS A 33 3.58 5.16 -9.76
N VAL A 34 3.49 3.84 -9.84
CA VAL A 34 3.14 3.01 -8.69
C VAL A 34 4.34 3.03 -7.74
N LEU A 35 4.14 3.50 -6.51
CA LEU A 35 5.20 3.58 -5.51
C LEU A 35 5.38 2.26 -4.75
N ALA A 36 4.26 1.59 -4.48
CA ALA A 36 4.21 0.31 -3.81
C ALA A 36 2.97 -0.46 -4.32
N PRO A 37 2.99 -1.81 -4.28
CA PRO A 37 1.77 -2.60 -4.44
C PRO A 37 0.77 -2.29 -3.31
N ALA A 38 -0.47 -2.75 -3.49
CA ALA A 38 -1.45 -2.65 -2.41
C ALA A 38 -0.96 -3.45 -1.19
N ALA A 39 -0.97 -2.81 -0.01
CA ALA A 39 -0.62 -3.45 1.24
C ALA A 39 -1.62 -4.56 1.57
N SER A 40 -1.13 -5.65 2.19
CA SER A 40 -2.02 -6.63 2.81
C SER A 40 -2.69 -6.02 4.04
N LEU A 41 -3.76 -6.67 4.50
CA LEU A 41 -4.36 -6.31 5.78
C LEU A 41 -3.25 -6.25 6.86
N SER A 42 -3.20 -5.13 7.56
CA SER A 42 -2.30 -4.88 8.69
C SER A 42 -0.79 -4.94 8.42
N ALA A 43 -0.36 -4.85 7.14
CA ALA A 43 1.05 -4.89 6.76
C ALA A 43 1.93 -3.88 7.52
N ASP A 44 1.38 -2.69 7.80
CA ASP A 44 2.10 -1.57 8.42
C ASP A 44 1.68 -1.33 9.88
N ALA A 45 0.80 -2.17 10.45
CA ALA A 45 0.18 -1.91 11.75
C ALA A 45 1.21 -1.82 12.89
N GLU A 46 2.20 -2.73 12.94
CA GLU A 46 3.27 -2.67 13.94
C GLU A 46 4.14 -1.43 13.79
N ALA A 47 4.52 -1.09 12.55
CA ALA A 47 5.38 0.05 12.27
C ALA A 47 4.70 1.35 12.72
N LEU A 48 3.41 1.52 12.41
CA LEU A 48 2.61 2.66 12.85
C LEU A 48 2.45 2.71 14.38
N LEU A 49 2.23 1.57 15.04
CA LEU A 49 2.13 1.52 16.50
C LEU A 49 3.46 1.91 17.16
N ALA A 50 4.59 1.45 16.62
CA ALA A 50 5.92 1.83 17.09
C ALA A 50 6.18 3.33 16.89
N GLU A 51 5.80 3.91 15.74
CA GLU A 51 5.87 5.36 15.49
C GLU A 51 5.03 6.18 16.48
N LEU A 52 3.92 5.61 16.95
CA LEU A 52 3.07 6.21 17.99
C LEU A 52 3.59 5.98 19.42
N GLY A 53 4.72 5.29 19.58
CA GLY A 53 5.38 5.07 20.87
C GLY A 53 4.89 3.84 21.65
N TYR A 54 4.15 2.93 21.01
CA TYR A 54 3.81 1.65 21.62
C TYR A 54 5.04 0.73 21.63
N ASP A 55 5.36 0.18 22.80
CA ASP A 55 6.38 -0.86 22.90
C ASP A 55 5.86 -2.23 22.44
N ALA A 56 6.77 -3.18 22.24
CA ALA A 56 6.43 -4.52 21.78
C ALA A 56 5.47 -5.27 22.73
N GLY A 57 5.50 -4.97 24.03
CA GLY A 57 4.60 -5.56 25.02
C GLY A 57 3.17 -5.06 24.85
N ALA A 58 3.00 -3.74 24.69
CA ALA A 58 1.71 -3.12 24.44
C ALA A 58 1.10 -3.59 23.10
N VAL A 59 1.91 -3.70 22.04
CA VAL A 59 1.47 -4.24 20.75
C VAL A 59 1.03 -5.70 20.87
N SER A 60 1.74 -6.52 21.66
CA SER A 60 1.34 -7.92 21.92
C SER A 60 -0.03 -7.99 22.60
N GLN A 61 -0.28 -7.16 23.61
CA GLN A 61 -1.57 -7.13 24.30
C GLN A 61 -2.74 -6.75 23.37
N LEU A 62 -2.50 -5.81 22.45
CA LEU A 62 -3.50 -5.41 21.45
C LEU A 62 -3.83 -6.55 20.47
N ARG A 63 -2.85 -7.37 20.12
CA ARG A 63 -3.06 -8.58 19.31
C ARG A 63 -3.82 -9.65 20.05
N ASP A 64 -3.43 -9.92 21.30
CA ASP A 64 -4.09 -10.93 22.13
C ASP A 64 -5.55 -10.57 22.39
N ALA A 65 -5.84 -9.27 22.49
CA ALA A 65 -7.20 -8.73 22.60
C ALA A 65 -7.98 -8.70 21.27
N GLY A 66 -7.36 -9.05 20.13
CA GLY A 66 -7.97 -9.03 18.81
C GLY A 66 -8.26 -7.62 18.27
N VAL A 67 -7.62 -6.59 18.83
CA VAL A 67 -7.79 -5.18 18.42
C VAL A 67 -6.99 -4.88 17.17
N VAL A 68 -5.85 -5.53 17.00
CA VAL A 68 -4.94 -5.36 15.85
C VAL A 68 -4.60 -6.74 15.30
N GLY A 69 -4.73 -6.93 13.99
CA GLY A 69 -4.49 -8.22 13.32
C GLY A 69 -4.34 -8.07 11.82
#